data_AF-A0A0G1X040-F1
#
_entry.id   AF-A0A0G1X040-F1
#
_cell.length_a   1.000
_cell.length_b   1.000
_cell.length_c   1.000
_cell.angle_alpha   90.00
_cell.angle_beta   90.00
_cell.angle_gamma   90.00
#
_symmetry.space_group_name_H-M   'P 1'
#
loop_
_entity.id
_entity.type
_entity.pdbx_description
1 polymer ?
#
loop_
_entity_poly.entity_id
_entity_poly.type
_entity_poly.pdbx_seq_one_letter_code
_entity_poly.pdbx_strand_id
1 'polypeptide(L)'
;MRHTRKIGFIPYHFFPRERSGKGFTLIELLTVISIIGLLASIIFTSVNTEIKSAHAARAIAHLRKLDKALEIYYNDNNKYPDSGGNWDGLYTCWGDSSPDWIAGLVPNYILALPRSPNNSDACDGNYMYYSNGKDFKLIWNNAENVAKVIASYPNLADPQRSWAFGFYSPGGRDF
;
A
#
# COMPACT_ATOMS: atom_id res chain seq x y z
N MET A 1 83.00 15.51 37.26
CA MET A 1 82.05 16.15 38.21
C MET A 1 80.64 15.99 37.67
N ARG A 2 79.81 15.14 38.30
CA ARG A 2 78.42 14.88 37.91
C ARG A 2 77.50 15.87 38.62
N HIS A 3 76.76 16.67 37.84
CA HIS A 3 75.73 17.57 38.36
C HIS A 3 74.37 16.87 38.23
N THR A 4 73.88 16.27 39.32
CA THR A 4 72.52 15.71 39.40
C THR A 4 71.54 16.80 39.80
N ARG A 5 70.64 17.21 38.90
CA ARG A 5 69.50 18.07 39.23
C ARG A 5 68.41 17.20 39.89
N LYS A 6 68.02 17.56 41.12
CA LYS A 6 66.87 16.98 41.82
C LYS A 6 65.59 17.27 41.02
N ILE A 7 64.86 16.23 40.66
CA ILE A 7 63.53 16.33 40.05
C ILE A 7 62.55 16.63 41.20
N GLY A 8 61.89 17.78 41.14
CA GLY A 8 60.89 18.21 42.12
C GLY A 8 59.61 17.39 41.99
N PHE A 9 59.10 16.90 43.11
CA PHE A 9 57.87 16.14 43.22
C PHE A 9 56.68 17.11 43.16
N ILE A 10 55.87 17.06 42.10
CA ILE A 10 54.61 17.82 42.00
C ILE A 10 53.49 17.01 42.67
N PRO A 11 52.78 17.55 43.69
CA PRO A 11 51.66 16.85 44.31
C PRO A 11 50.42 16.96 43.40
N TYR A 12 49.80 15.82 43.10
CA TYR A 12 48.50 15.79 42.41
C TYR A 12 47.41 16.18 43.42
N HIS A 13 46.98 17.43 43.43
CA HIS A 13 45.73 17.80 44.11
C HIS A 13 44.57 17.18 43.33
N PHE A 14 44.00 16.11 43.89
CA PHE A 14 42.77 15.49 43.43
C PHE A 14 41.62 16.45 43.72
N PHE A 15 41.24 17.28 42.75
CA PHE A 15 39.99 18.05 42.83
C PHE A 15 38.82 17.08 42.63
N PRO A 16 37.97 16.85 43.64
CA PRO A 16 36.77 16.04 43.45
C PRO A 16 35.86 16.76 42.44
N ARG A 17 35.54 16.08 41.34
CA ARG A 17 34.53 16.53 40.39
C ARG A 17 33.18 16.48 41.10
N GLU A 18 32.64 17.63 41.46
CA GLU A 18 31.25 17.72 41.92
C GLU A 18 30.34 17.21 40.80
N ARG A 19 29.78 16.02 41.00
CA ARG A 19 28.70 15.53 40.16
C ARG A 19 27.48 16.37 40.51
N SER A 20 27.27 17.48 39.81
CA SER A 20 25.97 18.15 39.75
C SER A 20 25.00 17.21 39.01
N GLY A 21 24.57 16.16 39.69
CA GLY A 21 23.54 15.25 39.24
C GLY A 21 22.19 15.91 39.46
N LYS A 22 21.76 16.73 38.52
CA LYS A 22 20.37 17.19 38.48
C LYS A 22 19.50 15.96 38.17
N GLY A 23 18.78 15.48 39.17
CA GLY A 23 17.77 14.44 38.99
C GLY A 23 16.57 14.99 38.23
N PHE A 24 15.96 14.16 37.39
CA PHE A 24 14.71 14.48 36.71
C PHE A 24 13.58 14.62 37.75
N THR A 25 12.80 15.68 37.68
CA THR A 25 11.62 15.84 38.54
C THR A 25 10.45 15.02 38.00
N LEU A 26 9.57 14.58 38.90
CA LEU A 26 8.34 13.89 38.52
C LEU A 26 7.45 14.76 37.62
N ILE A 27 7.44 16.09 37.83
CA ILE A 27 6.66 17.02 37.01
C ILE A 27 7.25 17.16 35.60
N GLU A 28 8.57 17.16 35.45
CA GLU A 28 9.22 17.17 34.12
C GLU A 28 8.88 15.89 33.34
N LEU A 29 8.85 14.74 34.00
CA LEU A 29 8.45 13.50 33.32
C LEU A 29 6.94 13.48 33.02
N LEU A 30 6.11 13.92 33.96
CA LEU A 30 4.64 13.92 33.82
C LEU A 30 4.17 14.85 32.69
N THR A 31 4.74 16.04 32.58
CA THR A 31 4.40 17.00 31.52
C THR A 31 4.78 16.48 30.15
N VAL A 32 5.94 15.82 30.01
CA VAL A 32 6.40 15.25 28.74
C VAL A 32 5.46 14.14 28.25
N ILE A 33 5.13 13.16 29.11
CA ILE A 33 4.21 12.08 28.70
C ILE A 33 2.80 12.61 28.42
N SER A 34 2.37 13.67 29.10
CA SER A 34 1.08 14.31 28.86
C SER A 34 1.02 15.00 27.49
N ILE A 35 2.07 15.76 27.13
CA ILE A 35 2.16 16.41 25.81
C ILE A 35 2.29 15.37 24.70
N ILE A 36 3.10 14.32 24.89
CA ILE A 36 3.21 13.22 23.91
C ILE A 36 1.86 12.53 23.72
N GLY A 37 1.14 12.22 24.79
CA GLY A 37 -0.20 11.60 24.71
C GLY A 37 -1.20 12.46 23.95
N LEU A 38 -1.21 13.77 24.20
CA LEU A 38 -2.06 14.72 23.48
C LEU A 38 -1.73 14.77 21.99
N LEU A 39 -0.46 14.94 21.62
CA LEU A 39 -0.03 15.00 20.22
C LEU A 39 -0.27 13.66 19.49
N ALA A 40 0.01 12.53 20.14
CA ALA A 40 -0.21 11.21 19.56
C ALA A 40 -1.68 10.95 19.21
N SER A 41 -2.62 11.42 20.04
CA SER A 41 -4.06 11.26 19.79
C SER A 41 -4.54 11.96 18.50
N ILE A 42 -3.99 13.13 18.20
CA ILE A 42 -4.34 13.92 17.00
C ILE A 42 -3.78 13.26 15.74
N ILE A 43 -2.54 12.76 15.81
CA ILE A 43 -1.86 12.17 14.66
C ILE A 43 -2.52 10.85 14.22
N PHE A 44 -2.98 10.04 15.17
CA PHE A 44 -3.48 8.69 14.89
C PHE A 44 -4.65 8.65 13.91
N THR A 45 -5.58 9.61 13.96
CA THR A 45 -6.77 9.61 13.10
C THR A 45 -6.47 10.01 11.64
N SER A 46 -5.44 10.82 11.42
CA SER A 46 -5.05 11.29 10.08
C SER A 46 -4.40 10.18 9.24
N VAL A 47 -3.56 9.36 9.86
CA VAL A 47 -2.73 8.35 9.16
C VAL A 47 -3.57 7.29 8.42
N ASN A 48 -4.68 6.85 9.01
CA ASN A 48 -5.52 5.80 8.42
C ASN A 48 -6.16 6.22 7.09
N THR A 49 -6.48 7.51 6.92
CA THR A 49 -7.08 8.02 5.67
C THR A 49 -6.03 8.11 4.57
N GLU A 50 -4.81 8.52 4.92
CA GLU A 50 -3.70 8.65 3.96
C GLU A 50 -3.22 7.29 3.45
N ILE A 51 -3.18 6.26 4.31
CA ILE A 51 -2.86 4.89 3.90
C ILE A 51 -3.86 4.39 2.84
N LYS A 52 -5.16 4.58 3.07
CA LYS A 52 -6.20 4.18 2.10
C LYS A 52 -6.06 4.93 0.77
N SER A 53 -5.70 6.21 0.80
CA SER A 53 -5.39 6.98 -0.41
C SER A 53 -4.14 6.45 -1.14
N ALA A 54 -3.09 6.05 -0.42
CA ALA A 54 -1.92 5.42 -1.01
C ALA A 54 -2.25 4.05 -1.63
N HIS A 55 -3.09 3.24 -0.97
CA HIS A 55 -3.59 1.98 -1.52
C HIS A 55 -4.35 2.23 -2.82
N ALA A 56 -5.29 3.17 -2.84
CA ALA A 56 -6.02 3.54 -4.05
C ALA A 56 -5.11 3.96 -5.21
N ALA A 57 -4.11 4.81 -4.95
CA ALA A 57 -3.15 5.22 -5.97
C ALA A 57 -2.36 4.03 -6.54
N ARG A 58 -1.92 3.10 -5.67
CA ARG A 58 -1.25 1.87 -6.09
C ARG A 58 -2.17 0.95 -6.89
N ALA A 59 -3.44 0.85 -6.50
CA ALA A 59 -4.41 0.05 -7.24
C ALA A 59 -4.68 0.58 -8.64
N ILE A 60 -4.84 1.89 -8.80
CA ILE A 60 -4.99 2.51 -10.12
C ILE A 60 -3.75 2.19 -10.99
N ALA A 61 -2.55 2.22 -10.42
CA ALA A 61 -1.33 1.87 -11.15
C ALA A 61 -1.26 0.38 -11.52
N HIS A 62 -1.68 -0.54 -10.63
CA HIS A 62 -1.77 -1.97 -10.92
C HIS A 62 -2.80 -2.24 -12.04
N LEU A 63 -4.01 -1.73 -11.90
CA LEU A 63 -5.10 -1.91 -12.85
C LEU A 63 -4.74 -1.35 -14.23
N ARG A 64 -4.08 -0.19 -14.29
CA ARG A 64 -3.61 0.39 -15.57
C ARG A 64 -2.51 -0.44 -16.25
N LYS A 65 -1.67 -1.13 -15.48
CA LYS A 65 -0.67 -2.07 -16.05
C LYS A 65 -1.34 -3.30 -16.63
N LEU A 66 -2.35 -3.82 -15.93
CA LEU A 66 -3.15 -4.96 -16.41
C LEU A 66 -3.96 -4.60 -17.66
N ASP A 67 -4.61 -3.43 -17.67
CA ASP A 67 -5.34 -2.89 -18.82
C ASP A 67 -4.46 -2.85 -20.09
N LYS A 68 -3.24 -2.30 -19.97
CA LYS A 68 -2.25 -2.33 -21.06
C LYS A 68 -1.82 -3.74 -21.47
N ALA A 69 -1.65 -4.65 -20.51
CA ALA A 69 -1.30 -6.02 -20.81
C ALA A 69 -2.42 -6.74 -21.58
N LEU A 70 -3.68 -6.45 -21.22
CA LEU A 70 -4.87 -6.94 -21.93
C LEU A 70 -4.95 -6.39 -23.35
N GLU A 71 -4.63 -5.11 -23.57
CA GLU A 71 -4.55 -4.52 -24.92
C GLU A 71 -3.50 -5.23 -25.79
N ILE A 72 -2.31 -5.49 -25.24
CA ILE A 72 -1.25 -6.19 -25.98
C ILE A 72 -1.67 -7.65 -26.26
N TYR A 73 -2.26 -8.34 -25.27
CA TYR A 73 -2.79 -9.68 -25.46
C TYR A 73 -3.84 -9.73 -26.57
N TYR A 74 -4.75 -8.76 -26.60
CA TYR A 74 -5.78 -8.66 -27.63
C TYR A 74 -5.18 -8.47 -29.02
N ASN A 75 -4.15 -7.63 -29.15
CA ASN A 75 -3.47 -7.40 -30.44
C ASN A 75 -2.85 -8.68 -31.00
N ASP A 76 -2.32 -9.55 -30.15
CA ASP A 76 -1.70 -10.81 -30.57
C ASP A 76 -2.74 -11.92 -30.85
N ASN A 77 -3.81 -11.97 -30.05
CA ASN A 77 -4.75 -13.11 -30.04
C ASN A 77 -6.10 -12.80 -30.68
N ASN A 78 -6.38 -11.55 -31.02
CA ASN A 78 -7.68 -11.02 -31.49
C ASN A 78 -8.85 -11.31 -30.54
N LYS A 79 -8.56 -11.51 -29.26
CA LYS A 79 -9.52 -11.74 -28.18
C LYS A 79 -8.88 -11.42 -26.85
N TYR A 80 -9.68 -11.09 -25.84
CA TYR A 80 -9.24 -11.06 -24.45
C TYR A 80 -9.17 -12.49 -23.87
N PRO A 81 -8.40 -12.73 -22.79
CA PRO A 81 -8.48 -13.98 -22.03
C PRO A 81 -9.91 -14.21 -21.56
N ASP A 82 -10.51 -15.34 -21.94
CA ASP A 82 -11.88 -15.67 -21.53
C ASP A 82 -11.89 -16.15 -20.07
N SER A 83 -12.81 -15.62 -19.26
CA SER A 83 -13.01 -16.06 -17.86
C SER A 83 -14.08 -17.16 -17.73
N GLY A 84 -14.54 -17.73 -18.86
CA GLY A 84 -15.53 -18.81 -18.86
C GLY A 84 -16.90 -18.37 -18.34
N GLY A 85 -17.18 -17.06 -18.37
CA GLY A 85 -18.42 -16.48 -17.84
C GLY A 85 -18.44 -16.30 -16.32
N ASN A 86 -17.30 -16.43 -15.63
CA ASN A 86 -17.16 -16.21 -14.19
C ASN A 86 -16.35 -14.96 -13.87
N TRP A 87 -16.44 -14.54 -12.60
CA TRP A 87 -15.62 -13.47 -12.04
C TRP A 87 -14.40 -14.06 -11.33
N ASP A 88 -13.25 -13.96 -11.97
CA ASP A 88 -12.00 -14.57 -11.49
C ASP A 88 -11.16 -13.55 -10.73
N GLY A 89 -10.39 -14.00 -9.75
CA GLY A 89 -9.57 -13.10 -8.95
C GLY A 89 -8.67 -13.83 -7.96
N LEU A 90 -7.77 -13.09 -7.33
CA LEU A 90 -6.99 -13.63 -6.22
C LEU A 90 -7.85 -13.60 -4.95
N TYR A 91 -8.31 -14.76 -4.48
CA TYR A 91 -9.22 -14.99 -3.34
C TYR A 91 -10.72 -14.78 -3.57
N THR A 92 -11.23 -14.66 -4.80
CA THR A 92 -12.67 -14.42 -5.09
C THR A 92 -13.64 -15.49 -4.57
N CYS A 93 -14.90 -15.12 -4.31
CA CYS A 93 -16.02 -16.04 -4.04
C CYS A 93 -17.03 -16.19 -5.19
N TRP A 94 -16.81 -15.50 -6.32
CA TRP A 94 -17.76 -15.45 -7.44
C TRP A 94 -17.30 -16.18 -8.70
N GLY A 95 -16.12 -16.80 -8.67
CA GLY A 95 -15.51 -17.49 -9.79
C GLY A 95 -14.25 -18.22 -9.37
N ASP A 96 -13.30 -18.38 -10.29
CA ASP A 96 -12.09 -19.13 -10.01
C ASP A 96 -11.09 -18.29 -9.20
N SER A 97 -10.77 -18.78 -8.01
CA SER A 97 -9.75 -18.21 -7.14
C SER A 97 -8.39 -18.82 -7.49
N SER A 98 -7.53 -18.04 -8.13
CA SER A 98 -6.24 -18.52 -8.63
C SER A 98 -5.16 -17.43 -8.56
N PRO A 99 -3.88 -17.79 -8.32
CA PRO A 99 -2.74 -16.91 -8.56
C PRO A 99 -2.63 -16.45 -10.02
N ASP A 100 -3.16 -17.23 -10.96
CA ASP A 100 -3.24 -16.93 -12.40
C ASP A 100 -4.69 -16.63 -12.82
N TRP A 101 -5.32 -15.66 -12.14
CA TRP A 101 -6.72 -15.27 -12.32
C TRP A 101 -7.01 -14.50 -13.62
N ILE A 102 -6.00 -14.30 -14.47
CA ILE A 102 -6.17 -13.87 -15.87
C ILE A 102 -5.29 -14.77 -16.73
N ALA A 103 -5.85 -15.87 -17.20
CA ALA A 103 -5.11 -16.92 -17.89
C ALA A 103 -4.35 -16.37 -19.13
N GLY A 104 -3.07 -16.73 -19.23
CA GLY A 104 -2.24 -16.41 -20.40
C GLY A 104 -1.63 -15.00 -20.41
N LEU A 105 -1.92 -14.15 -19.43
CA LEU A 105 -1.27 -12.84 -19.30
C LEU A 105 0.19 -12.97 -18.82
N VAL A 106 0.46 -13.92 -17.92
CA VAL A 106 1.79 -14.18 -17.36
C VAL A 106 2.44 -15.34 -18.11
N PRO A 107 3.76 -15.29 -18.40
CA PRO A 107 4.70 -14.18 -18.16
C PRO A 107 4.84 -13.21 -19.34
N ASN A 108 4.17 -13.48 -20.46
CA ASN A 108 4.48 -12.85 -21.74
C ASN A 108 4.01 -11.39 -21.85
N TYR A 109 2.91 -11.04 -21.18
CA TYR A 109 2.29 -9.70 -21.24
C TYR A 109 2.48 -8.90 -19.95
N ILE A 110 2.64 -9.60 -18.82
CA ILE A 110 3.00 -9.03 -17.53
C ILE A 110 3.82 -10.04 -16.72
N LEU A 111 4.78 -9.55 -15.93
CA LEU A 111 5.69 -10.41 -15.16
C LEU A 111 4.98 -11.23 -14.07
N ALA A 112 3.95 -10.67 -13.46
CA ALA A 112 3.11 -11.32 -12.46
C ALA A 112 1.80 -10.55 -12.30
N LEU A 113 0.71 -11.26 -12.00
CA LEU A 113 -0.55 -10.63 -11.65
C LEU A 113 -0.41 -9.97 -10.26
N PRO A 114 -0.78 -8.69 -10.11
CA PRO A 114 -0.62 -7.97 -8.86
C PRO A 114 -1.66 -8.43 -7.83
N ARG A 115 -1.26 -8.35 -6.56
CA ARG A 115 -2.17 -8.44 -5.41
C ARG A 115 -2.72 -7.06 -5.05
N SER A 116 -3.90 -7.03 -4.42
CA SER A 116 -4.50 -5.81 -3.87
C SER A 116 -3.55 -5.10 -2.90
N PRO A 117 -3.53 -3.75 -2.84
CA PRO A 117 -2.52 -3.01 -2.08
C PRO A 117 -2.68 -3.12 -0.56
N ASN A 118 -3.89 -3.44 -0.09
CA ASN A 118 -4.19 -3.66 1.31
C ASN A 118 -3.83 -5.08 1.80
N ASN A 119 -3.28 -5.93 0.91
CA ASN A 119 -2.91 -7.31 1.19
C ASN A 119 -4.06 -8.12 1.83
N SER A 120 -5.31 -7.84 1.47
CA SER A 120 -6.45 -8.58 2.00
C SER A 120 -6.54 -9.97 1.37
N ASP A 121 -6.73 -11.01 2.20
CA ASP A 121 -7.14 -12.35 1.74
C ASP A 121 -8.69 -12.51 1.74
N ALA A 122 -9.43 -11.44 2.07
CA ALA A 122 -10.89 -11.49 2.04
C ALA A 122 -11.38 -11.65 0.61
N CYS A 123 -12.41 -12.48 0.42
CA CYS A 123 -12.91 -12.78 -0.92
C CYS A 123 -13.51 -11.58 -1.65
N ASP A 124 -13.90 -10.56 -0.89
CA ASP A 124 -14.60 -9.41 -1.44
C ASP A 124 -13.68 -8.20 -1.57
N GLY A 125 -12.38 -8.28 -1.27
CA GLY A 125 -11.49 -7.11 -1.19
C GLY A 125 -10.40 -7.04 -2.25
N ASN A 126 -10.50 -7.84 -3.32
CA ASN A 126 -9.40 -8.08 -4.25
C ASN A 126 -9.72 -7.65 -5.69
N TYR A 127 -8.71 -7.71 -6.56
CA TYR A 127 -8.94 -7.49 -7.98
C TYR A 127 -9.75 -8.62 -8.57
N MET A 128 -10.66 -8.27 -9.46
CA MET A 128 -11.52 -9.21 -10.15
C MET A 128 -11.54 -8.91 -11.64
N TYR A 129 -11.59 -9.97 -12.43
CA TYR A 129 -11.60 -9.96 -13.87
C TYR A 129 -12.78 -10.77 -14.39
N TYR A 130 -13.44 -10.24 -15.41
CA TYR A 130 -14.48 -10.94 -16.16
C TYR A 130 -14.27 -10.66 -17.64
N SER A 131 -14.37 -11.68 -18.49
CA SER A 131 -14.37 -11.51 -19.93
C SER A 131 -15.17 -12.59 -20.63
N ASN A 132 -15.77 -12.22 -21.76
CA ASN A 132 -16.40 -13.14 -22.71
C ASN A 132 -15.53 -13.34 -23.98
N GLY A 133 -14.24 -13.01 -23.91
CA GLY A 133 -13.28 -13.04 -25.02
C GLY A 133 -13.37 -11.85 -25.98
N LYS A 134 -14.50 -11.14 -26.06
CA LYS A 134 -14.63 -9.92 -26.88
C LYS A 134 -14.48 -8.65 -26.06
N ASP A 135 -15.05 -8.67 -24.86
CA ASP A 135 -15.12 -7.57 -23.94
C ASP A 135 -14.61 -8.02 -22.58
N PHE A 136 -14.12 -7.09 -21.77
CA PHE A 136 -13.65 -7.39 -20.42
C PHE A 136 -14.06 -6.32 -19.41
N LYS A 137 -14.10 -6.72 -18.15
CA LYS A 137 -14.16 -5.82 -17.00
C LYS A 137 -13.12 -6.25 -15.98
N LEU A 138 -12.31 -5.29 -15.56
CA LEU A 138 -11.25 -5.44 -14.58
C LEU A 138 -11.47 -4.41 -13.47
N ILE A 139 -11.76 -4.86 -12.25
CA ILE A 139 -12.11 -3.99 -11.13
C ILE A 139 -11.29 -4.31 -9.89
N TRP A 140 -11.22 -3.35 -8.96
CA TRP A 140 -11.00 -3.64 -7.56
C TRP A 140 -12.36 -3.75 -6.85
N ASN A 141 -12.67 -4.96 -6.38
CA ASN A 141 -13.88 -5.27 -5.64
C ASN A 141 -13.80 -4.73 -4.20
N ASN A 142 -14.92 -4.17 -3.70
CA ASN A 142 -15.03 -3.51 -2.40
C ASN A 142 -13.84 -2.57 -2.09
N ALA A 143 -13.53 -1.68 -3.03
CA ALA A 143 -12.31 -0.90 -2.99
C ALA A 143 -12.33 0.15 -1.85
N GLU A 144 -11.22 0.24 -1.13
CA GLU A 144 -11.03 1.27 -0.11
C GLU A 144 -11.08 2.67 -0.73
N ASN A 145 -11.78 3.59 -0.06
CA ASN A 145 -11.84 5.00 -0.45
C ASN A 145 -12.39 5.26 -1.87
N VAL A 146 -13.24 4.35 -2.38
CA VAL A 146 -13.83 4.40 -3.72
C VAL A 146 -14.49 5.74 -4.06
N ALA A 147 -15.23 6.35 -3.12
CA ALA A 147 -15.90 7.63 -3.36
C ALA A 147 -14.90 8.76 -3.69
N LYS A 148 -13.76 8.82 -2.98
CA LYS A 148 -12.69 9.80 -3.24
C LYS A 148 -11.99 9.52 -4.56
N VAL A 149 -11.81 8.24 -4.91
CA VAL A 149 -11.25 7.82 -6.20
C VAL A 149 -12.16 8.25 -7.34
N ILE A 150 -13.44 7.93 -7.29
CA ILE A 150 -14.42 8.27 -8.33
C ILE A 150 -14.57 9.79 -8.48
N ALA A 151 -14.54 10.54 -7.36
CA ALA A 151 -14.55 12.00 -7.43
C ALA A 151 -13.33 12.58 -8.16
N SER A 152 -12.17 11.92 -8.07
CA SER A 152 -10.92 12.35 -8.72
C SER A 152 -10.76 11.80 -10.14
N TYR A 153 -11.28 10.59 -10.38
CA TYR A 153 -11.17 9.83 -11.62
C TYR A 153 -12.53 9.22 -12.00
N PRO A 154 -13.49 10.03 -12.47
CA PRO A 154 -14.85 9.56 -12.75
C PRO A 154 -14.91 8.45 -13.82
N ASN A 155 -13.93 8.42 -14.72
CA ASN A 155 -13.82 7.43 -15.78
C ASN A 155 -13.46 6.02 -15.28
N LEU A 156 -13.00 5.88 -14.03
CA LEU A 156 -12.71 4.57 -13.44
C LEU A 156 -13.90 3.98 -12.70
N ALA A 157 -14.97 4.75 -12.47
CA ALA A 157 -16.13 4.26 -11.73
C ALA A 157 -16.73 3.01 -12.42
N ASP A 158 -16.99 1.93 -11.66
CA ASP A 158 -17.79 0.84 -12.20
C ASP A 158 -19.26 1.30 -12.28
N PRO A 159 -19.86 1.37 -13.48
CA PRO A 159 -21.23 1.86 -13.61
C PRO A 159 -22.28 0.93 -13.01
N GLN A 160 -21.92 -0.34 -12.77
CA GLN A 160 -22.82 -1.32 -12.17
C GLN A 160 -22.74 -1.31 -10.64
N ARG A 161 -21.65 -0.80 -10.05
CA ARG A 161 -21.34 -0.96 -8.61
C ARG A 161 -20.72 0.31 -8.05
N SER A 162 -21.37 0.93 -7.07
CA SER A 162 -20.84 2.12 -6.40
C SER A 162 -19.61 1.85 -5.52
N TRP A 163 -19.33 0.58 -5.22
CA TRP A 163 -18.27 0.14 -4.32
C TRP A 163 -17.02 -0.39 -5.05
N ALA A 164 -17.00 -0.35 -6.38
CA ALA A 164 -15.89 -0.81 -7.21
C ALA A 164 -15.45 0.26 -8.22
N PHE A 165 -14.20 0.14 -8.66
CA PHE A 165 -13.66 0.94 -9.76
C PHE A 165 -12.64 0.12 -10.54
N GLY A 166 -12.40 0.50 -11.80
CA GLY A 166 -11.38 -0.12 -12.62
C GLY A 166 -11.46 0.27 -14.10
N PHE A 167 -11.06 -0.67 -14.96
CA PHE A 167 -11.02 -0.50 -16.41
C PHE A 167 -11.91 -1.57 -17.05
N TYR A 168 -12.55 -1.22 -18.17
CA TYR A 168 -13.42 -2.13 -18.89
C TYR A 168 -13.48 -1.71 -20.35
N SER A 169 -13.68 -2.67 -21.24
CA SER A 169 -13.98 -2.40 -22.63
C SER A 169 -15.39 -1.80 -22.78
N PRO A 170 -15.72 -1.17 -23.93
CA PRO A 170 -17.04 -0.58 -24.13
C PRO A 170 -18.22 -1.53 -23.89
N GLY A 171 -18.14 -2.80 -24.35
CA GLY A 171 -19.17 -3.81 -24.10
C GLY A 171 -19.05 -4.49 -22.74
N GLY A 172 -17.91 -4.38 -22.08
CA GLY A 172 -17.71 -4.90 -20.73
C GLY A 172 -18.33 -4.03 -19.64
N ARG A 173 -18.79 -2.82 -19.99
CA ARG A 173 -19.42 -1.85 -19.08
C ARG A 173 -20.54 -2.45 -18.23
N ASP A 174 -21.29 -3.41 -18.75
CA ASP A 174 -22.49 -3.96 -18.09
C ASP A 174 -22.28 -5.33 -17.41
N PHE A 175 -21.03 -5.81 -17.32
CA PHE A 175 -20.66 -7.00 -16.55
C PHE A 175 -20.76 -6.79 -15.03
#